data_AF-A0A956UQB6-F1
#
_entry.id   AF-A0A956UQB6-F1
#
_cell.length_a   1.000
_cell.length_b   1.000
_cell.length_c   1.000
_cell.angle_alpha   90.00
_cell.angle_beta   90.00
_cell.angle_gamma   90.00
#
_symmetry.space_group_name_H-M   'P 1'
#
loop_
_entity.id
_entity.type
_entity.pdbx_description
1 polymer ?
#
loop_
_entity_poly.entity_id
_entity_poly.type
_entity_poly.pdbx_seq_one_letter_code
_entity_poly.pdbx_strand_id
1 'polypeptide(L)'
;MANLKAAVPIEENKSGAYVHDRTRIPANPEWNWKQWAANNQGYLWGIAFGLLLTAAVMETREAWESHRDWVPPALLVPAVLSGLALGHLGQRGKVNAVAVPGFLLGVTLFAIVMHLWVKEDHPGNGGLLTTFTIISYASLIAAAHWLIAAVIFVEVTDPTRPPEPEM
;
A
#
# COMPACT_ATOMS: atom_id res chain seq x y z
N MET A 1 23.01 -24.97 -7.36
CA MET A 1 22.10 -23.88 -7.78
C MET A 1 20.74 -24.50 -8.09
N ALA A 2 19.65 -23.97 -7.55
CA ALA A 2 18.32 -24.46 -7.86
C ALA A 2 17.98 -24.10 -9.31
N ASN A 3 17.57 -25.09 -10.11
CA ASN A 3 17.13 -24.85 -11.48
C ASN A 3 15.75 -24.19 -11.43
N LEU A 4 15.71 -22.87 -11.60
CA LEU A 4 14.50 -22.04 -11.59
C LEU A 4 13.79 -22.01 -12.95
N LYS A 5 14.23 -22.81 -13.93
CA LYS A 5 13.55 -22.89 -15.22
C LYS A 5 12.27 -23.68 -15.05
N ALA A 6 11.12 -23.03 -15.26
CA ALA A 6 9.86 -23.72 -15.49
C ALA A 6 10.07 -24.75 -16.61
N ALA A 7 9.58 -25.98 -16.42
CA ALA A 7 9.68 -27.02 -17.43
C ALA A 7 9.11 -26.49 -18.75
N VAL A 8 9.92 -26.48 -19.81
CA VAL A 8 9.51 -26.07 -21.15
C VAL A 8 8.31 -26.94 -21.53
N PRO A 9 7.12 -26.37 -21.78
CA PRO A 9 5.95 -27.17 -22.09
C PRO A 9 6.20 -27.87 -23.43
N ILE A 10 6.39 -29.20 -23.35
CA ILE A 10 6.58 -30.09 -24.50
C ILE A 10 5.31 -30.00 -25.36
N GLU A 11 5.48 -29.80 -26.67
CA GLU A 11 4.38 -29.58 -27.60
C GLU A 11 3.35 -30.71 -27.62
N GLU A 12 3.67 -31.92 -27.16
CA GLU A 12 2.66 -33.00 -27.01
C GLU A 12 1.50 -32.63 -26.07
N ASN A 13 1.72 -31.70 -25.12
CA ASN A 13 0.65 -31.13 -24.28
C ASN A 13 -0.05 -29.91 -24.92
N LYS A 14 0.45 -29.41 -26.05
CA LYS A 14 -0.14 -28.33 -26.88
C LYS A 14 -0.71 -28.84 -28.20
N SER A 15 -0.35 -30.05 -28.62
CA SER A 15 -0.76 -30.69 -29.87
C SER A 15 -2.11 -31.36 -29.69
N GLY A 16 -3.14 -30.52 -29.64
CA GLY A 16 -4.51 -30.96 -29.59
C GLY A 16 -5.36 -29.72 -29.51
N ALA A 17 -6.56 -29.78 -30.09
CA ALA A 17 -7.55 -28.72 -30.07
C ALA A 17 -7.70 -27.99 -28.71
N TYR A 18 -7.27 -28.60 -27.60
CA TYR A 18 -7.27 -28.09 -26.23
C TYR A 18 -6.84 -26.63 -25.99
N VAL A 19 -5.77 -26.12 -26.59
CA VAL A 19 -5.28 -24.75 -26.28
C VAL A 19 -5.92 -23.67 -27.17
N HIS A 20 -6.45 -24.05 -28.33
CA HIS A 20 -7.01 -23.12 -29.34
C HIS A 20 -8.51 -23.29 -29.60
N ASP A 21 -9.16 -24.23 -28.91
CA ASP A 21 -10.60 -24.47 -29.02
C ASP A 21 -11.38 -23.34 -28.34
N ARG A 22 -11.89 -22.42 -29.16
CA ARG A 22 -12.72 -21.29 -28.74
C ARG A 22 -14.01 -21.71 -28.03
N THR A 23 -14.47 -22.95 -28.22
CA THR A 23 -15.69 -23.47 -27.58
C THR A 23 -15.49 -23.83 -26.11
N ARG A 24 -14.23 -23.94 -25.66
CA ARG A 24 -13.85 -24.26 -24.28
C ARG A 24 -13.32 -23.06 -23.51
N ILE A 25 -13.25 -21.89 -24.14
CA ILE A 25 -12.96 -20.65 -23.42
C ILE A 25 -14.10 -20.48 -22.41
N PRO A 26 -13.82 -20.49 -21.10
CA PRO A 26 -14.86 -20.29 -20.11
C PRO A 26 -15.57 -18.98 -20.43
N ALA A 27 -16.91 -19.03 -20.43
CA ALA A 27 -17.71 -17.83 -20.64
C ALA A 27 -17.25 -16.75 -19.66
N ASN A 28 -17.10 -15.52 -20.16
CA ASN A 28 -16.67 -14.42 -19.32
C ASN A 28 -17.66 -14.34 -18.14
N PRO A 29 -17.18 -14.30 -16.89
CA PRO A 29 -18.09 -14.28 -15.74
C PRO A 29 -19.05 -13.10 -15.87
N GLU A 30 -20.33 -13.35 -15.60
CA GLU A 30 -21.34 -12.29 -15.63
C GLU A 30 -20.93 -11.17 -14.68
N TRP A 31 -21.01 -9.93 -15.16
CA TRP A 31 -20.59 -8.79 -14.37
C TRP A 31 -21.49 -8.65 -13.13
N ASN A 32 -20.90 -8.80 -11.95
CA ASN A 32 -21.56 -8.65 -10.67
C ASN A 32 -20.75 -7.68 -9.80
N TRP A 33 -21.36 -6.56 -9.41
CA TRP A 33 -20.71 -5.55 -8.57
C TRP A 33 -20.17 -6.12 -7.26
N LYS A 34 -20.87 -7.09 -6.65
CA LYS A 34 -20.43 -7.72 -5.39
C LYS A 34 -19.15 -8.49 -5.58
N GLN A 35 -19.06 -9.24 -6.68
CA GLN A 35 -17.89 -10.04 -7.00
C GLN A 35 -16.72 -9.15 -7.42
N TRP A 36 -16.99 -8.08 -8.17
CA TRP A 36 -15.98 -7.06 -8.47
C TRP A 36 -15.43 -6.42 -7.18
N ALA A 37 -16.30 -6.01 -6.27
CA ALA A 37 -15.89 -5.39 -5.01
C ALA A 37 -15.10 -6.36 -4.13
N ALA A 38 -15.54 -7.62 -4.02
CA ALA A 38 -14.81 -8.65 -3.27
C ALA A 38 -13.42 -8.91 -3.87
N ASN A 39 -13.30 -8.93 -5.20
CA ASN A 39 -12.03 -9.13 -5.90
C ASN A 39 -11.09 -7.93 -5.80
N ASN A 40 -11.59 -6.73 -5.49
CA ASN A 40 -10.81 -5.50 -5.37
C ASN A 40 -10.81 -4.92 -3.96
N GLN A 41 -11.24 -5.70 -2.96
CA GLN A 41 -11.42 -5.22 -1.60
C GLN A 41 -10.13 -4.64 -1.00
N GLY A 42 -8.96 -5.23 -1.31
CA GLY A 42 -7.70 -4.72 -0.80
C GLY A 42 -7.36 -3.34 -1.36
N TYR A 43 -7.59 -3.09 -2.64
CA TYR A 43 -7.45 -1.75 -3.23
C TYR A 43 -8.44 -0.74 -2.65
N LEU A 44 -9.71 -1.14 -2.45
CA LEU A 44 -10.71 -0.27 -1.83
C LEU A 44 -10.30 0.14 -0.41
N TRP A 45 -9.84 -0.82 0.39
CA TRP A 45 -9.28 -0.55 1.70
C TRP A 45 -8.02 0.33 1.61
N GLY A 46 -7.14 0.09 0.64
CA GLY A 46 -5.95 0.90 0.44
C GLY A 46 -6.25 2.37 0.10
N ILE A 47 -7.25 2.62 -0.74
CA ILE A 47 -7.75 3.97 -1.04
C ILE A 47 -8.30 4.62 0.23
N ALA A 48 -9.16 3.91 0.97
CA ALA A 48 -9.75 4.41 2.22
C ALA A 48 -8.67 4.78 3.25
N PHE A 49 -7.65 3.92 3.42
CA PHE A 49 -6.50 4.19 4.29
C PHE A 49 -5.67 5.39 3.81
N GLY A 50 -5.44 5.52 2.50
CA GLY A 50 -4.71 6.65 1.93
C GLY A 50 -5.43 7.99 2.18
N LEU A 51 -6.76 8.01 2.03
CA LEU A 51 -7.58 9.18 2.34
C LEU A 51 -7.56 9.51 3.84
N LEU A 52 -7.64 8.50 4.70
CA LEU A 52 -7.60 8.69 6.16
C LEU A 52 -6.26 9.26 6.61
N LEU A 53 -5.14 8.70 6.12
CA LEU A 53 -3.79 9.23 6.40
C LEU A 53 -3.62 10.66 5.87
N THR A 54 -4.16 10.94 4.68
CA THR A 54 -4.14 12.29 4.09
C THR A 54 -4.87 13.30 4.97
N ALA A 55 -6.10 12.98 5.40
CA ALA A 55 -6.87 13.84 6.29
C ALA A 55 -6.13 14.07 7.61
N ALA A 56 -5.54 13.01 8.17
CA ALA A 56 -4.80 13.06 9.42
C ALA A 56 -3.52 13.93 9.33
N VAL A 57 -2.80 13.86 8.21
CA VAL A 57 -1.65 14.75 7.94
C VAL A 57 -2.10 16.20 7.83
N MET A 58 -3.22 16.47 7.16
CA MET A 58 -3.72 17.85 7.03
C MET A 58 -4.17 18.45 8.37
N GLU A 59 -4.75 17.65 9.26
CA GLU A 59 -5.15 18.11 10.59
C GLU A 59 -3.95 18.53 11.45
N THR A 60 -2.85 17.78 11.39
CA THR A 60 -1.63 18.07 12.16
C THR A 60 -0.86 19.30 11.68
N ARG A 61 -1.26 19.92 10.55
CA ARG A 61 -0.65 21.13 9.98
C ARG A 61 -0.69 22.30 10.95
N GLU A 62 -1.73 22.42 11.75
CA GLU A 62 -1.96 23.60 12.61
C GLU A 62 -0.85 23.84 13.64
N ALA A 63 -0.01 22.84 13.93
CA ALA A 63 1.14 23.01 14.81
C ALA A 63 2.33 23.74 14.17
N TRP A 64 2.33 24.00 12.86
CA TRP A 64 3.48 24.55 12.16
C TRP A 64 3.30 26.01 11.76
N GLU A 65 4.39 26.77 11.94
CA GLU A 65 4.51 28.12 11.41
C GLU A 65 4.60 28.10 9.88
N SER A 66 4.25 29.23 9.25
CA SER A 66 4.12 29.41 7.80
C SER A 66 5.35 28.99 6.98
N HIS A 67 6.55 28.98 7.57
CA HIS A 67 7.77 28.53 6.89
C HIS A 67 7.78 27.02 6.55
N ARG A 68 6.88 26.21 7.14
CA ARG A 68 6.75 24.76 6.89
C ARG A 68 5.44 24.37 6.21
N ASP A 69 4.68 25.34 5.69
CA ASP A 69 3.42 25.07 4.98
C ASP A 69 3.59 24.19 3.73
N TRP A 70 4.81 24.08 3.20
CA TRP A 70 5.12 23.20 2.06
C TRP A 70 5.12 21.71 2.40
N VAL A 71 5.22 21.35 3.68
CA VAL A 71 5.44 19.96 4.08
C VAL A 71 4.16 19.11 4.07
N PRO A 72 2.98 19.56 4.58
CA PRO A 72 1.74 18.81 4.41
C PRO A 72 1.42 18.44 2.95
N PRO A 73 1.52 19.34 1.95
CA PRO A 73 1.30 18.95 0.56
C PRO A 73 2.39 18.00 0.03
N ALA A 74 3.64 18.10 0.50
CA ALA A 74 4.69 17.15 0.15
C ALA A 74 4.41 15.72 0.67
N LEU A 75 3.64 15.59 1.76
CA LEU A 75 3.27 14.31 2.38
C LEU A 75 2.04 13.64 1.81
N LEU A 76 1.26 14.33 0.97
CA LEU A 76 0.10 13.75 0.30
C LEU A 76 0.47 12.50 -0.50
N VAL A 77 1.55 12.58 -1.27
CA VAL A 77 2.01 11.46 -2.10
C VAL A 77 2.44 10.26 -1.23
N PRO A 78 3.32 10.42 -0.22
CA PRO A 78 3.61 9.35 0.74
C PRO A 78 2.38 8.75 1.42
N ALA A 79 1.40 9.57 1.83
CA ALA A 79 0.18 9.08 2.48
C ALA A 79 -0.66 8.20 1.55
N VAL A 80 -0.89 8.65 0.32
CA VAL A 80 -1.64 7.91 -0.70
C VAL A 80 -0.90 6.62 -1.08
N LEU A 81 0.41 6.70 -1.34
CA LEU A 81 1.22 5.52 -1.68
C LEU A 81 1.23 4.51 -0.54
N SER A 82 1.31 4.97 0.72
CA SER A 82 1.25 4.08 1.88
C SER A 82 -0.07 3.31 1.92
N GLY A 83 -1.20 4.00 1.75
CA GLY A 83 -2.52 3.36 1.70
C GLY A 83 -2.63 2.33 0.57
N LEU A 84 -2.27 2.72 -0.66
CA LEU A 84 -2.34 1.84 -1.83
C LEU A 84 -1.42 0.62 -1.71
N ALA A 85 -0.18 0.81 -1.23
CA ALA A 85 0.76 -0.28 -1.04
C ALA A 85 0.29 -1.26 0.03
N LEU A 86 -0.27 -0.77 1.14
CA LEU A 86 -0.91 -1.60 2.16
C LEU A 86 -2.05 -2.44 1.58
N GLY A 87 -2.94 -1.79 0.82
CA GLY A 87 -4.06 -2.45 0.17
C GLY A 87 -3.62 -3.52 -0.81
N HIS A 88 -2.60 -3.22 -1.63
CA HIS A 88 -2.01 -4.15 -2.58
C HIS A 88 -1.37 -5.37 -1.88
N LEU A 89 -0.51 -5.13 -0.88
CA LEU A 89 0.15 -6.21 -0.12
C LEU A 89 -0.87 -7.06 0.66
N GLY A 90 -1.90 -6.43 1.23
CA GLY A 90 -3.01 -7.11 1.88
C GLY A 90 -3.81 -7.98 0.91
N GLN A 91 -4.11 -7.48 -0.29
CA GLN A 91 -4.78 -8.25 -1.35
C GLN A 91 -3.96 -9.45 -1.80
N ARG A 92 -2.63 -9.32 -1.83
CA ARG A 92 -1.69 -10.40 -2.15
C ARG A 92 -1.47 -11.40 -1.01
N GLY A 93 -2.07 -11.16 0.17
CA GLY A 93 -1.85 -11.99 1.37
C GLY A 93 -0.43 -11.92 1.92
N LYS A 94 0.37 -10.91 1.53
CA LYS A 94 1.79 -10.75 1.91
C LYS A 94 1.93 -9.93 3.19
N VAL A 95 1.14 -10.26 4.21
CA VAL A 95 1.09 -9.50 5.48
C VAL A 95 2.45 -9.44 6.21
N ASN A 96 3.30 -10.46 6.04
CA ASN A 96 4.64 -10.49 6.62
C ASN A 96 5.53 -9.36 6.09
N ALA A 97 5.37 -8.96 4.82
CA ALA A 97 6.10 -7.85 4.23
C ALA A 97 5.66 -6.48 4.79
N VAL A 98 4.52 -6.45 5.49
CA VAL A 98 3.95 -5.24 6.11
C VAL A 98 4.45 -5.05 7.54
N ALA A 99 5.18 -5.99 8.14
CA ALA A 99 5.53 -5.91 9.57
C ALA A 99 6.26 -4.61 9.97
N VAL A 100 7.37 -4.29 9.30
CA VAL A 100 8.15 -3.07 9.55
C VAL A 100 7.38 -1.80 9.17
N PRO A 101 6.86 -1.64 7.94
CA PRO A 101 6.11 -0.43 7.61
C PRO A 101 4.82 -0.28 8.42
N GLY A 102 4.16 -1.38 8.77
CA GLY A 102 2.97 -1.40 9.60
C GLY A 102 3.25 -0.91 11.02
N PHE A 103 4.40 -1.29 11.60
CA PHE A 103 4.86 -0.70 12.86
C PHE A 103 5.07 0.81 12.74
N LEU A 104 5.74 1.28 11.68
CA LEU A 104 5.97 2.71 11.45
C LEU A 104 4.66 3.48 11.25
N LEU A 105 3.67 2.90 10.56
CA LEU A 105 2.34 3.48 10.45
C LEU A 105 1.59 3.50 11.79
N GLY A 106 1.77 2.47 12.61
CA GLY A 106 1.27 2.46 13.99
C GLY A 106 1.85 3.62 14.81
N VAL A 107 3.15 3.87 14.68
CA VAL A 107 3.82 5.02 15.30
C VAL A 107 3.27 6.34 14.74
N THR A 108 3.06 6.44 13.43
CA THR A 108 2.42 7.62 12.81
C THR A 108 1.05 7.89 13.41
N LEU A 109 0.17 6.88 13.42
CA LEU A 109 -1.19 7.01 13.95
C LEU A 109 -1.19 7.37 15.43
N PHE A 110 -0.34 6.72 16.23
CA PHE A 110 -0.17 7.06 17.65
C PHE A 110 0.26 8.51 17.84
N ALA A 111 1.27 8.98 17.09
CA ALA A 111 1.74 10.35 17.18
C ALA A 111 0.65 11.36 16.76
N ILE A 112 -0.17 11.04 15.76
CA ILE A 112 -1.32 11.88 15.37
C ILE A 112 -2.36 11.93 16.50
N VAL A 113 -2.72 10.79 17.10
CA VAL A 113 -3.67 10.76 18.23
C VAL A 113 -3.13 11.57 19.41
N MET A 114 -1.84 11.43 19.73
CA MET A 114 -1.20 12.21 20.78
C MET A 114 -1.16 13.70 20.46
N HIS A 115 -0.93 14.08 19.20
CA HIS A 115 -1.03 15.47 18.75
C HIS A 115 -2.43 16.03 19.02
N LEU A 116 -3.49 15.32 18.61
CA LEU A 116 -4.88 15.75 18.84
C LEU A 116 -5.20 15.86 20.32
N TRP A 117 -4.74 14.91 21.13
CA TRP A 117 -4.93 14.93 22.57
C TRP A 117 -4.23 16.11 23.24
N VAL A 118 -2.98 16.41 22.87
CA VAL A 118 -2.26 17.59 23.38
C VAL A 118 -2.93 18.89 22.94
N LYS A 119 -3.44 18.95 21.72
CA LYS A 119 -4.14 20.13 21.17
C LYS A 119 -5.37 20.49 22.01
N GLU A 120 -6.13 19.48 22.42
CA GLU A 120 -7.37 19.65 23.20
C GLU A 120 -7.09 19.88 24.70
N ASP A 121 -6.34 18.99 25.34
CA ASP A 121 -6.23 18.96 26.81
C ASP A 121 -5.11 19.86 27.36
N HIS A 122 -4.14 20.24 26.53
CA HIS A 122 -2.95 21.00 26.96
C HIS A 122 -2.69 22.23 26.07
N PRO A 123 -3.69 23.13 25.90
CA PRO A 123 -3.54 24.33 25.08
C PRO A 123 -2.42 25.21 25.64
N GLY A 124 -1.33 25.35 24.89
CA GLY A 124 -0.13 26.08 25.28
C GLY A 124 1.15 25.24 25.29
N ASN A 125 1.06 23.91 25.23
CA ASN A 125 2.24 23.05 25.12
C ASN A 125 2.71 22.87 23.66
N GLY A 126 3.14 23.97 23.04
CA GLY A 126 3.60 23.99 21.64
C GLY A 126 4.79 23.04 21.36
N GLY A 127 5.62 22.77 22.36
CA GLY A 127 6.75 21.85 22.24
C GLY A 127 6.31 20.40 22.02
N LEU A 128 5.32 19.91 22.78
CA LEU A 128 4.76 18.57 22.58
C LEU A 128 4.01 18.45 21.25
N LEU A 129 3.21 19.45 20.88
CA LEU A 129 2.53 19.48 19.57
C LEU A 129 3.54 19.34 18.43
N THR A 130 4.59 20.16 18.44
CA THR A 130 5.65 20.14 17.44
C THR A 130 6.35 18.77 17.40
N THR A 131 6.62 18.19 18.57
CA THR A 131 7.28 16.88 18.69
C THR A 131 6.45 15.79 18.04
N PHE A 132 5.16 15.71 18.36
CA PHE A 132 4.27 14.70 17.79
C PHE A 132 4.02 14.90 16.29
N THR A 133 3.96 16.14 15.80
CA THR A 133 3.91 16.41 14.36
C THR A 133 5.18 15.94 13.64
N ILE A 134 6.37 16.21 14.21
CA ILE A 134 7.63 15.76 13.61
C ILE A 134 7.70 14.22 13.58
N ILE A 135 7.34 13.56 14.69
CA ILE A 135 7.35 12.09 14.78
C ILE A 135 6.41 11.50 13.74
N SER A 136 5.15 11.98 13.67
CA SER A 136 4.16 11.42 12.72
C SER A 136 4.61 11.57 11.27
N TYR A 137 5.25 12.69 10.93
CA TYR A 137 5.68 12.99 9.56
C TYR A 137 6.89 12.14 9.19
N ALA A 138 7.90 12.10 10.07
CA ALA A 138 9.10 11.31 9.85
C ALA A 138 8.78 9.81 9.74
N SER A 139 7.93 9.29 10.63
CA SER A 139 7.52 7.88 10.59
C SER A 139 6.65 7.56 9.38
N LEU A 140 5.80 8.50 8.91
CA LEU A 140 5.01 8.31 7.69
C LEU A 140 5.89 8.25 6.44
N ILE A 141 6.87 9.15 6.32
CA ILE A 141 7.84 9.11 5.21
C ILE A 141 8.57 7.78 5.23
N ALA A 142 9.10 7.38 6.39
CA ALA A 142 9.81 6.10 6.53
C ALA A 142 8.90 4.92 6.16
N ALA A 143 7.67 4.90 6.65
CA ALA A 143 6.68 3.87 6.33
C ALA A 143 6.41 3.78 4.83
N ALA A 144 6.21 4.92 4.15
CA ALA A 144 5.97 4.96 2.72
C ALA A 144 7.13 4.35 1.93
N HIS A 145 8.37 4.70 2.27
CA HIS A 145 9.57 4.14 1.61
C HIS A 145 9.68 2.63 1.84
N TRP A 146 9.43 2.17 3.07
CA TRP A 146 9.44 0.74 3.39
C TRP A 146 8.32 -0.02 2.68
N LEU A 147 7.13 0.57 2.53
CA LEU A 147 6.03 -0.04 1.78
C LEU A 147 6.34 -0.15 0.29
N ILE A 148 6.91 0.90 -0.31
CA ILE A 148 7.34 0.86 -1.71
C ILE A 148 8.40 -0.23 -1.89
N ALA A 149 9.41 -0.28 -1.02
CA ALA A 149 10.42 -1.34 -1.04
C ALA A 149 9.81 -2.74 -0.85
N ALA A 150 8.83 -2.88 0.04
CA ALA A 150 8.13 -4.15 0.28
C ALA A 150 7.33 -4.59 -0.96
N VAL A 151 6.63 -3.67 -1.62
CA VAL A 151 5.94 -3.96 -2.89
C VAL A 151 6.94 -4.39 -3.96
N ILE A 152 8.03 -3.65 -4.15
CA ILE A 152 9.07 -4.01 -5.12
C ILE A 152 9.66 -5.39 -4.81
N PHE A 153 10.00 -5.65 -3.55
CA PHE A 153 10.54 -6.93 -3.12
C PHE A 153 9.57 -8.08 -3.36
N VAL A 154 8.30 -7.90 -3.04
CA VAL A 154 7.25 -8.89 -3.29
C VAL A 154 7.11 -9.13 -4.79
N GLU A 155 7.05 -8.09 -5.62
CA GLU A 155 6.90 -8.27 -7.07
C GLU A 155 8.14 -8.90 -7.72
N VAL A 156 9.34 -8.70 -7.17
CA VAL A 156 10.56 -9.37 -7.66
C VAL A 156 10.59 -10.85 -7.24
N THR A 157 10.07 -11.20 -6.07
CA THR A 157 10.16 -12.58 -5.52
C THR A 157 8.96 -13.45 -5.87
N ASP A 158 7.79 -12.84 -6.04
CA ASP A 158 6.52 -13.46 -6.40
C ASP A 158 5.76 -12.43 -7.26
N PRO A 159 5.98 -12.41 -8.59
CA PRO A 159 5.40 -11.41 -9.47
C PRO A 159 3.89 -11.65 -9.69
N THR A 160 3.12 -10.56 -9.77
CA THR A 160 1.69 -10.62 -10.12
C THR A 160 1.41 -11.09 -11.54
N ARG A 161 2.36 -10.88 -12.45
CA ARG A 161 2.29 -11.32 -13.85
C ARG A 161 3.45 -12.27 -14.14
N PRO A 162 3.22 -13.36 -14.88
CA PRO A 162 4.32 -14.22 -15.29
C PRO A 162 5.33 -13.41 -16.11
N PRO A 163 6.64 -13.68 -15.99
CA PRO A 163 7.66 -13.02 -16.79
C PRO A 163 7.39 -13.27 -18.28
N GLU A 164 7.65 -12.26 -19.10
CA GLU A 164 7.57 -12.40 -20.55
C GLU A 164 8.56 -13.49 -21.00
N PRO A 165 8.15 -14.41 -21.90
CA PRO A 165 9.07 -15.42 -22.40
C PRO A 165 10.23 -14.75 -23.14
N GLU A 166 11.46 -15.18 -22.84
CA GLU A 166 12.65 -14.79 -23.60
C GLU A 166 12.43 -15.19 -25.07
N MET A 167 12.48 -14.21 -25.98
CA MET A 167 12.38 -14.43 -27.43
C MET A 167 13.66 -15.01 -28.02
#